data_AF-A0A814JRK6-F1
#
_entry.id   AF-A0A814JRK6-F1
#
_cell.length_a   1.000
_cell.length_b   1.000
_cell.length_c   1.000
_cell.angle_alpha   90.00
_cell.angle_beta   90.00
_cell.angle_gamma   90.00
#
_symmetry.space_group_name_H-M   'P 1'
#
loop_
_entity.id
_entity.type
_entity.pdbx_description
1 polymer ?
#
loop_
_entity_poly.entity_id
_entity_poly.type
_entity_poly.pdbx_seq_one_letter_code
_entity_poly.pdbx_strand_id
1 'polypeptide(L)'
;LSTSKKEEVATSFVQDALVRNPDIVGVVFIMTIDPSKISTSITPFAMIDEHSALPQEQEILFTMHSVFRIVEITPMPSNSRLWEVQLTITDESWEH
;
A
#
# COMPACT_ATOMS: atom_id res chain seq x y z
N LEU A 1 6.87 2.52 -5.63
CA LEU A 1 5.49 2.03 -5.37
C LEU A 1 4.63 3.24 -5.02
N SER A 2 3.51 3.47 -5.73
CA SER A 2 2.57 4.57 -5.42
C SER A 2 1.49 4.07 -4.47
N THR A 3 1.19 4.85 -3.43
CA THR A 3 0.30 4.47 -2.32
C THR A 3 -0.45 5.70 -1.82
N SER A 4 -1.54 5.51 -1.08
CA SER A 4 -2.41 6.58 -0.59
C SER A 4 -2.52 6.51 0.93
N LYS A 5 -2.57 7.67 1.60
CA LYS A 5 -2.93 7.75 3.04
C LYS A 5 -4.42 7.49 3.30
N LYS A 6 -5.24 7.58 2.26
CA LYS A 6 -6.69 7.39 2.30
C LYS A 6 -7.05 5.97 1.91
N GLU A 7 -7.59 5.22 2.87
CA GLU A 7 -8.09 3.86 2.67
C GLU A 7 -9.19 3.82 1.60
N GLU A 8 -10.00 4.89 1.49
CA GLU A 8 -11.12 4.97 0.55
C GLU A 8 -10.64 4.95 -0.90
N VAL A 9 -9.45 5.49 -1.18
CA VAL A 9 -8.85 5.46 -2.52
C VAL A 9 -8.58 4.01 -2.91
N ALA A 10 -7.83 3.26 -2.08
CA ALA A 10 -7.54 1.84 -2.34
C ALA A 10 -8.82 1.00 -2.41
N THR A 11 -9.76 1.25 -1.51
CA THR A 11 -11.05 0.54 -1.46
C THR A 11 -11.86 0.79 -2.72
N SER A 12 -11.90 2.03 -3.23
CA SER A 12 -12.62 2.35 -4.46
C SER A 12 -12.09 1.56 -5.66
N PHE A 13 -10.77 1.49 -5.85
CA PHE A 13 -10.15 0.70 -6.93
C PHE A 13 -10.54 -0.78 -6.87
N VAL A 14 -10.52 -1.36 -5.66
CA VAL A 14 -10.80 -2.79 -5.47
C VAL A 14 -12.29 -3.10 -5.61
N GLN A 15 -13.17 -2.26 -5.07
CA GLN A 15 -14.62 -2.41 -5.23
C GLN A 15 -15.02 -2.36 -6.70
N ASP A 16 -14.51 -1.39 -7.44
CA ASP A 16 -14.71 -1.23 -8.87
C ASP A 16 -14.31 -2.49 -9.66
N ALA A 17 -13.16 -3.09 -9.33
CA ALA A 17 -12.70 -4.32 -9.98
C ALA A 17 -13.59 -5.52 -9.63
N LEU A 18 -13.97 -5.67 -8.36
CA LEU A 18 -14.79 -6.79 -7.86
C LEU A 18 -16.24 -6.76 -8.36
N VAL A 19 -16.77 -5.57 -8.70
CA VAL A 19 -18.08 -5.40 -9.34
C VAL A 19 -18.01 -5.82 -10.80
N ARG A 20 -16.92 -5.48 -11.50
CA ARG A 20 -16.75 -5.79 -12.93
C ARG A 20 -16.41 -7.25 -13.20
N ASN A 21 -15.74 -7.93 -12.28
CA ASN A 21 -15.33 -9.31 -12.44
C ASN A 21 -15.65 -10.15 -11.18
N PRO A 22 -16.57 -11.13 -11.26
CA PRO A 22 -16.90 -11.98 -10.13
C PRO A 22 -15.78 -12.98 -9.76
N ASP A 23 -14.88 -13.29 -10.69
CA ASP A 23 -13.89 -14.38 -10.59
C ASP A 23 -12.54 -13.94 -10.02
N ILE A 24 -12.41 -12.67 -9.60
CA ILE A 24 -11.20 -12.16 -8.95
C ILE A 24 -11.40 -12.00 -7.44
N VAL A 25 -10.27 -11.97 -6.73
CA VAL A 25 -10.19 -11.52 -5.35
C VAL A 25 -9.54 -10.15 -5.29
N GLY A 26 -10.04 -9.31 -4.39
CA GLY A 26 -9.49 -8.01 -4.09
C GLY A 26 -8.47 -8.12 -2.96
N VAL A 27 -7.39 -7.35 -3.06
CA VAL A 27 -6.38 -7.24 -2.01
C VAL A 27 -6.15 -5.77 -1.73
N VAL A 28 -6.28 -5.37 -0.47
CA VAL A 28 -5.92 -4.04 0.03
C VAL A 28 -4.65 -4.17 0.87
N PHE A 29 -3.59 -3.50 0.44
CA PHE A 29 -2.35 -3.45 1.20
C PHE A 29 -2.39 -2.31 2.20
N ILE A 30 -2.20 -2.62 3.48
CA ILE A 30 -2.14 -1.65 4.57
C ILE A 30 -0.70 -1.56 5.06
N MET A 31 -0.16 -0.35 5.10
CA MET A 31 1.19 -0.10 5.58
C MET A 31 1.15 0.83 6.78
N THR A 32 1.80 0.43 7.87
CA THR A 32 2.07 1.34 9.00
C THR A 32 3.51 1.80 8.90
N ILE A 33 3.72 3.09 8.59
CA ILE A 33 5.04 3.69 8.50
C ILE A 33 5.36 4.36 9.84
N ASP A 34 6.35 3.83 10.55
CA ASP A 34 6.90 4.44 11.75
C ASP A 34 8.28 5.03 11.40
N PRO A 35 8.39 6.35 11.18
CA PRO A 35 9.64 6.97 10.77
C PRO A 35 10.80 6.74 11.75
N SER A 36 10.51 6.46 13.03
CA SER A 36 11.54 6.20 14.04
C SER A 36 12.24 4.84 13.87
N LYS A 37 11.64 3.93 13.11
CA LYS A 37 12.14 2.56 12.88
C LYS A 37 12.84 2.39 11.54
N ILE A 38 12.91 3.44 10.73
CA ILE A 38 13.48 3.39 9.39
C ILE A 38 14.90 3.96 9.46
N SER A 39 15.90 3.17 9.04
CA SER A 39 17.27 3.66 8.98
C SER A 39 17.38 4.82 7.98
N THR A 40 18.07 5.89 8.39
CA THR A 40 18.21 7.14 7.62
C THR A 40 19.05 7.03 6.35
N SER A 41 19.56 5.84 5.99
CA SER A 41 20.50 5.69 4.89
C SER A 41 19.87 5.88 3.49
N ILE A 42 18.54 5.76 3.35
CA ILE A 42 17.81 6.08 2.10
C ILE A 42 16.42 6.56 2.54
N THR A 43 16.01 7.77 2.15
CA THR A 43 14.61 8.20 2.31
C THR A 43 13.77 7.40 1.31
N PRO A 44 13.07 6.32 1.72
CA PRO A 44 12.54 5.36 0.77
C PRO A 44 11.21 5.82 0.19
N PHE A 45 10.69 6.96 0.63
CA PHE A 45 9.42 7.53 0.18
C PHE A 45 9.33 9.04 0.35
N ALA A 46 8.43 9.65 -0.39
CA ALA A 46 8.04 11.05 -0.24
C ALA A 46 6.51 11.18 -0.36
N MET A 47 5.94 12.15 0.36
CA MET A 47 4.59 12.64 0.03
C MET A 47 4.71 13.57 -1.16
N ILE A 48 3.90 13.37 -2.19
CA ILE A 48 4.01 14.12 -3.44
C ILE A 48 2.73 14.85 -3.81
N ASP A 49 1.87 15.16 -2.84
CA ASP A 49 0.57 15.80 -3.02
C ASP A 49 0.65 17.06 -3.91
N GLU A 50 1.65 17.92 -3.69
CA GLU A 50 1.85 19.17 -4.44
C GLU A 50 2.36 18.96 -5.89
N HIS A 51 2.78 17.74 -6.21
CA HIS A 51 3.34 17.35 -7.50
C HIS A 51 2.55 16.25 -8.19
N SER A 52 1.52 15.71 -7.54
CA SER A 52 0.69 14.63 -8.08
C SER A 52 -0.37 15.19 -9.02
N ALA A 53 -0.72 14.42 -10.05
CA ALA A 53 -1.86 14.73 -10.91
C ALA A 53 -3.20 14.64 -10.16
N LEU A 54 -3.23 13.93 -9.02
CA LEU A 54 -4.40 13.70 -8.18
C LEU A 54 -4.10 14.05 -6.71
N PRO A 55 -3.92 15.34 -6.36
CA PRO A 55 -3.49 15.75 -5.01
C PRO A 55 -4.41 15.25 -3.88
N GLN A 56 -5.68 15.03 -4.17
CA GLN A 56 -6.65 14.53 -3.19
C GLN A 56 -6.39 13.09 -2.73
N GLU A 57 -5.58 12.31 -3.46
CA GLU A 57 -5.24 10.93 -3.09
C GLU A 57 -4.25 10.87 -1.92
N GLN A 58 -3.58 11.99 -1.58
CA GLN A 58 -2.57 12.02 -0.52
C GLN A 58 -1.49 10.96 -0.73
N GLU A 59 -0.84 11.06 -1.89
CA GLU A 59 0.05 10.04 -2.42
C GLU A 59 1.38 10.00 -1.66
N ILE A 60 1.72 8.82 -1.16
CA ILE A 60 3.06 8.48 -0.70
C ILE A 60 3.72 7.64 -1.79
N LEU A 61 4.75 8.21 -2.42
CA LEU A 61 5.53 7.55 -3.45
C LEU A 61 6.80 6.97 -2.85
N PHE A 62 6.94 5.65 -2.90
CA PHE A 62 8.16 4.94 -2.54
C PHE A 62 9.12 4.82 -3.73
N THR A 63 10.43 4.87 -3.46
CA THR A 63 11.48 4.60 -4.44
C THR A 63 11.32 3.21 -5.07
N MET A 64 11.92 3.01 -6.24
CA MET A 64 12.02 1.66 -6.80
C MET A 64 12.90 0.78 -5.91
N HIS A 65 12.64 -0.53 -5.91
CA HIS A 65 13.35 -1.52 -5.11
C HIS A 65 13.13 -1.44 -3.58
N SER A 66 12.13 -0.69 -3.10
CA SER A 66 11.70 -0.77 -1.71
C SER A 66 11.12 -2.16 -1.41
N VAL A 67 11.57 -2.75 -0.30
CA VAL A 67 11.16 -4.09 0.14
C VAL A 67 10.17 -3.97 1.28
N PHE A 68 9.10 -4.75 1.18
CA PHE A 68 8.06 -4.86 2.21
C PHE A 68 7.91 -6.32 2.62
N ARG A 69 7.65 -6.54 3.91
CA ARG A 69 7.36 -7.85 4.48
C ARG A 69 5.88 -7.93 4.83
N ILE A 70 5.25 -9.04 4.48
CA ILE A 70 3.89 -9.35 4.90
C ILE A 70 3.94 -9.72 6.38
N VAL A 71 3.14 -9.02 7.18
CA VAL A 71 2.97 -9.27 8.62
C VAL A 71 1.76 -10.16 8.86
N GLU A 72 0.64 -9.80 8.25
CA GLU A 72 -0.64 -10.48 8.46
C GLU A 72 -1.49 -10.44 7.19
N ILE A 73 -2.31 -11.47 7.00
CA ILE A 73 -3.30 -11.55 5.94
C ILE A 73 -4.64 -11.89 6.60
N THR A 74 -5.61 -10.99 6.48
CA THR A 74 -6.93 -11.17 7.09
C THR A 74 -8.03 -11.01 6.04
N PRO A 75 -9.07 -11.85 6.04
CA PRO A 75 -10.23 -11.62 5.19
C PRO A 75 -11.03 -10.43 5.73
N MET A 76 -11.51 -9.55 4.85
CA MET A 76 -12.39 -8.45 5.28
C MET A 76 -13.77 -9.01 5.65
N PRO A 77 -14.30 -8.71 6.85
CA PRO A 77 -15.57 -9.28 7.33
C PRO A 77 -16.77 -8.98 6.41
N SER A 78 -16.74 -7.85 5.72
CA SER A 78 -17.83 -7.36 4.88
C SER A 78 -17.87 -7.99 3.48
N ASN A 79 -16.80 -8.65 3.02
CA ASN A 79 -16.73 -9.21 1.67
C ASN A 79 -15.75 -10.40 1.64
N SER A 80 -16.26 -11.61 1.42
CA SER A 80 -15.46 -12.85 1.39
C SER A 80 -14.43 -12.92 0.26
N ARG A 81 -14.51 -12.02 -0.73
CA ARG A 81 -13.56 -11.92 -1.84
C ARG A 81 -12.52 -10.82 -1.64
N LEU A 82 -12.51 -10.16 -0.49
CA LEU A 82 -11.63 -9.04 -0.19
C LEU A 82 -10.72 -9.39 0.99
N TRP A 83 -9.42 -9.16 0.80
CA TRP A 83 -8.39 -9.47 1.78
C TRP A 83 -7.61 -8.21 2.12
N GLU A 84 -7.35 -8.02 3.40
CA GLU A 84 -6.40 -7.05 3.90
C GLU A 84 -5.04 -7.74 4.08
N VAL A 85 -3.98 -7.11 3.57
CA VAL A 85 -2.61 -7.57 3.73
C VAL A 85 -1.80 -6.49 4.39
N GLN A 86 -1.39 -6.74 5.62
CA GLN A 86 -0.57 -5.81 6.39
C GLN A 86 0.90 -5.96 6.01
N LEU A 87 1.51 -4.84 5.66
CA LEU A 87 2.89 -4.74 5.23
C LEU A 87 3.70 -3.88 6.21
N THR A 88 4.95 -4.29 6.46
CA THR A 88 5.95 -3.47 7.13
C THR A 88 7.12 -3.21 6.18
N ILE A 89 7.69 -2.00 6.26
CA ILE A 89 8.96 -1.70 5.58
C ILE A 89 10.10 -2.45 6.26
N THR A 90 11.12 -2.81 5.49
CA THR A 90 12.34 -3.44 5.99
C THR A 90 13.57 -2.85 5.29
N ASP A 91 14.66 -2.70 6.03
CA ASP A 91 15.95 -2.20 5.51
C ASP A 91 16.75 -3.30 4.76
N GLU A 92 16.14 -4.44 4.49
CA GLU A 92 16.78 -5.53 3.76
C GLU A 92 16.65 -5.29 2.27
N SER A 93 17.75 -4.90 1.62
CA SER A 93 17.90 -5.07 0.19
C SER A 93 18.08 -6.55 -0.12
N TRP A 94 17.25 -7.11 -0.99
CA TRP A 94 17.50 -8.44 -1.55
C TRP A 94 18.74 -8.35 -2.46
N GLU A 95 19.93 -8.51 -1.88
CA GLU A 95 21.17 -8.71 -2.63
C GLU A 95 21.52 -10.20 -2.65
N HIS A 96 21.41 -10.79 -3.84
CA HIS A 96 22.09 -12.03 -4.25
C HIS A 96 22.83 -11.74 -5.55
#